data_AF-A0A8I1NBQ3-F1
#
_entry.id   AF-A0A8I1NBQ3-F1
#
_cell.length_a   1.000
_cell.length_b   1.000
_cell.length_c   1.000
_cell.angle_alpha   90.00
_cell.angle_beta   90.00
_cell.angle_gamma   90.00
#
_symmetry.space_group_name_H-M   'P 1'
#
loop_
_entity.id
_entity.type
_entity.pdbx_description
1 polymer ?
#
loop_
_entity_poly.entity_id
_entity_poly.type
_entity_poly.pdbx_seq_one_letter_code
_entity_poly.pdbx_strand_id
1 'polypeptide(L)'
;MSDIRIQKTGEPDILQTSDGRLTLSVPIQIKRRSGRKLVTLPNGETALVRPWDVAPTSIQLALARGHRWLAMLESGEAKSLKEIATREGIDNSYVSRMVNLTTLAPDIVAAILDDTLPNHITLFDLAVDPPALWDEQRERMKRVSQPD
;
A
#
# COMPACT_ATOMS: atom_id res chain seq x y z
N MET A 1 -12.99 -9.03 -7.22
CA MET A 1 -11.85 -9.53 -8.01
C MET A 1 -11.02 -8.33 -8.43
N SER A 2 -9.71 -8.36 -8.21
CA SER A 2 -8.83 -7.29 -8.69
C SER A 2 -8.60 -7.49 -10.19
N ASP A 3 -9.00 -6.52 -11.02
CA ASP A 3 -8.74 -6.58 -12.45
C ASP A 3 -7.27 -6.25 -12.72
N ILE A 4 -6.59 -7.15 -13.43
CA ILE A 4 -5.23 -6.94 -13.94
C ILE A 4 -5.35 -6.22 -15.27
N ARG A 5 -4.75 -5.03 -15.39
CA ARG A 5 -4.68 -4.29 -16.64
C ARG A 5 -3.26 -4.36 -17.21
N ILE A 6 -3.14 -4.91 -18.41
CA ILE A 6 -1.89 -5.00 -19.18
C ILE A 6 -1.92 -3.92 -20.25
N GLN A 7 -0.91 -3.05 -20.28
CA GLN A 7 -0.73 -2.04 -21.33
C GLN A 7 0.59 -2.27 -22.06
N LYS A 8 0.55 -2.25 -23.39
CA LYS A 8 1.75 -2.22 -24.24
C LYS A 8 2.41 -0.84 -24.12
N THR A 9 3.69 -0.80 -23.76
CA THR A 9 4.43 0.44 -23.48
C THR A 9 5.50 0.79 -24.52
N GLY A 10 5.63 0.00 -25.58
CA GLY A 10 6.62 0.23 -26.64
C GLY A 10 6.39 -0.67 -27.85
N GLU A 11 7.29 -0.60 -28.83
CA GLU A 11 7.20 -1.44 -30.03
C GLU A 11 7.57 -2.90 -29.72
N PRO A 12 6.86 -3.86 -30.31
CA PRO A 12 7.18 -5.27 -30.14
C PRO A 12 8.37 -5.62 -31.02
N ASP A 13 9.31 -6.39 -30.48
CA ASP A 13 10.44 -6.92 -31.23
C ASP A 13 10.20 -8.40 -31.57
N ILE A 14 10.53 -8.80 -32.80
CA ILE A 14 10.31 -10.15 -33.32
C ILE A 14 11.65 -10.72 -33.75
N LEU A 15 12.12 -11.72 -33.00
CA LEU A 15 13.33 -12.45 -33.33
C LEU A 15 12.95 -13.80 -33.95
N GLN A 16 13.29 -13.99 -35.22
CA GLN A 16 13.19 -15.29 -35.89
C GLN A 16 14.54 -16.02 -35.81
N THR A 17 14.51 -17.21 -35.22
CA THR A 17 15.68 -18.09 -35.13
C THR A 17 15.73 -18.99 -36.37
N SER A 18 16.94 -19.38 -36.80
CA SER A 18 17.17 -20.20 -38.00
C SER A 18 16.53 -21.59 -37.95
N ASP A 19 16.14 -22.07 -36.77
CA ASP A 19 15.39 -23.33 -36.56
C ASP A 19 13.88 -23.18 -36.76
N GLY A 20 13.41 -22.00 -37.18
CA GLY A 20 12.00 -21.70 -37.41
C GLY A 20 11.23 -21.26 -36.17
N ARG A 21 11.89 -21.09 -35.00
CA ARG A 21 11.25 -20.52 -33.82
C ARG A 21 11.10 -19.00 -33.94
N LEU A 22 9.99 -18.48 -33.43
CA LEU A 22 9.66 -17.06 -33.43
C LEU A 22 9.48 -16.59 -31.98
N THR A 23 10.30 -15.62 -31.56
CA THR A 23 10.25 -15.02 -30.23
C THR A 23 9.73 -13.59 -30.33
N LEU A 24 8.62 -13.30 -29.65
CA LEU A 24 7.99 -11.98 -29.59
C LEU A 24 8.28 -11.34 -28.22
N SER A 25 8.98 -10.20 -28.22
CA SER A 25 9.19 -9.38 -27.02
C SER A 25 8.26 -8.18 -27.06
N VAL A 26 7.35 -8.06 -26.08
CA VAL A 26 6.45 -6.90 -25.97
C VAL A 26 6.72 -6.20 -24.65
N PRO A 27 7.21 -4.95 -24.65
CA PRO A 27 7.31 -4.18 -23.42
C PRO A 27 5.90 -3.91 -22.89
N ILE A 28 5.63 -4.36 -21.67
CA ILE A 28 4.35 -4.20 -20.99
C ILE A 28 4.52 -3.54 -19.63
N GLN A 29 3.50 -2.79 -19.21
CA GLN A 29 3.35 -2.33 -17.84
C GLN A 29 2.10 -2.95 -17.22
N ILE A 30 2.28 -3.64 -16.10
CA ILE A 30 1.19 -4.23 -15.32
C ILE A 30 0.79 -3.24 -14.24
N LYS A 31 -0.49 -2.84 -14.23
CA LYS A 31 -1.05 -1.98 -13.18
C LYS A 31 -2.14 -2.75 -12.43
N ARG A 32 -1.98 -2.88 -11.11
CA ARG A 32 -2.95 -3.53 -10.22
C ARG A 32 -3.80 -2.47 -9.52
N ARG A 33 -5.13 -2.62 -9.58
CA ARG A 33 -6.06 -1.72 -8.87
C ARG A 33 -6.69 -2.48 -7.70
N SER A 34 -6.41 -2.03 -6.48
CA SER A 34 -6.90 -2.66 -5.26
C SER A 34 -8.35 -2.27 -5.00
N GLY A 35 -9.30 -2.89 -5.73
CA GLY A 35 -10.74 -2.82 -5.45
C GLY A 35 -11.44 -1.47 -5.71
N ARG A 36 -10.71 -0.38 -5.92
CA ARG A 36 -11.29 0.96 -6.16
C ARG A 36 -11.52 1.22 -7.65
N LYS A 37 -12.68 1.77 -8.01
CA LYS A 37 -12.96 2.28 -9.36
C LYS A 37 -12.16 3.56 -9.63
N LEU A 38 -10.92 3.39 -10.05
CA LEU A 38 -10.11 4.48 -10.57
C LEU A 38 -10.46 4.67 -12.04
N VAL A 39 -10.87 5.87 -12.46
CA VAL A 39 -11.04 6.19 -13.89
C VAL A 39 -9.76 6.86 -14.35
N THR A 40 -9.06 6.23 -15.29
CA THR A 40 -7.85 6.81 -15.91
C THR A 40 -8.23 7.34 -17.28
N LEU A 41 -8.00 8.63 -17.48
CA LEU A 41 -8.21 9.35 -18.72
C LEU A 41 -7.17 8.91 -19.77
N PRO A 42 -7.43 9.10 -21.08
CA PRO A 42 -6.51 8.69 -22.15
C PRO A 42 -5.11 9.31 -22.07
N ASN A 43 -4.97 10.48 -21.44
CA ASN A 43 -3.71 11.17 -21.17
C ASN A 43 -2.93 10.60 -19.96
N GLY A 44 -3.44 9.54 -19.32
CA GLY A 44 -2.83 8.93 -18.14
C GLY A 44 -3.22 9.58 -16.81
N GLU A 45 -3.94 10.70 -16.84
CA GLU A 45 -4.42 11.36 -15.64
C GLU A 45 -5.54 10.57 -14.98
N THR A 46 -5.67 10.72 -13.67
CA THR A 46 -6.80 10.13 -12.93
C THR A 46 -7.93 11.16 -12.90
N ALA A 47 -9.13 10.77 -13.30
CA ALA A 47 -10.30 11.64 -13.18
C ALA A 47 -10.57 11.94 -11.70
N LEU A 48 -10.89 13.20 -11.39
CA LEU A 48 -11.21 13.63 -10.03
C LEU A 48 -12.38 12.80 -9.48
N VAL A 49 -12.11 12.07 -8.40
CA VAL A 49 -13.13 11.31 -7.67
C VAL A 49 -14.00 12.30 -6.90
N ARG A 50 -15.31 12.09 -6.88
CA ARG A 50 -16.21 12.96 -6.10
C ARG A 50 -15.89 12.80 -4.61
N PRO A 51 -15.90 13.88 -3.80
CA PRO A 51 -15.49 13.82 -2.40
C PRO A 51 -16.20 12.75 -1.55
N TRP A 52 -17.47 12.46 -1.86
CA TRP A 52 -18.30 11.48 -1.14
C TRP A 52 -18.23 10.05 -1.69
N ASP A 53 -17.55 9.83 -2.83
CA ASP A 53 -17.35 8.49 -3.42
C ASP A 53 -16.02 7.85 -2.95
N VAL A 54 -15.33 8.49 -2.01
CA VAL A 54 -14.03 8.05 -1.49
C VAL A 54 -14.24 7.09 -0.33
N ALA A 55 -14.41 5.81 -0.63
CA ALA A 55 -14.20 4.78 0.38
C ALA A 55 -12.76 4.87 0.90
N PRO A 56 -12.53 4.77 2.23
CA PRO A 56 -11.18 4.78 2.80
C PRO A 56 -10.32 3.66 2.19
N THR A 57 -9.04 3.96 1.96
CA THR A 57 -8.08 2.96 1.49
C THR A 57 -7.82 1.93 2.59
N SER A 58 -7.31 0.75 2.20
CA SER A 58 -6.98 -0.31 3.17
C SER A 58 -5.93 0.15 4.19
N ILE A 59 -4.99 1.01 3.78
CA ILE A 59 -3.97 1.56 4.67
C ILE A 59 -4.54 2.63 5.61
N GLN A 60 -5.51 3.44 5.15
CA GLN A 60 -6.25 4.37 6.02
C GLN A 60 -7.08 3.61 7.07
N LEU A 61 -7.75 2.53 6.68
CA LEU A 61 -8.47 1.66 7.63
C LEU A 61 -7.52 0.98 8.61
N ALA A 62 -6.32 0.57 8.16
CA ALA A 62 -5.30 -0.01 9.02
C ALA A 62 -4.81 0.98 10.07
N LEU A 63 -4.54 2.23 9.66
CA LEU A 63 -4.16 3.32 10.55
C LEU A 63 -5.26 3.59 11.60
N ALA A 64 -6.51 3.68 11.17
CA ALA A 64 -7.66 3.87 12.07
C ALA A 64 -7.80 2.72 13.08
N ARG A 65 -7.63 1.47 12.63
CA ARG A 65 -7.59 0.29 13.53
C ARG A 65 -6.45 0.38 14.54
N GLY A 66 -5.26 0.77 14.08
CA GLY A 66 -4.09 1.00 14.94
C GLY A 66 -4.41 1.95 16.09
N HIS A 67 -4.96 3.13 15.78
CA HIS A 67 -5.35 4.11 16.80
C HIS A 67 -6.46 3.61 17.71
N ARG A 68 -7.48 2.93 17.18
CA ARG A 68 -8.55 2.35 18.00
C ARG A 68 -8.00 1.32 18.99
N TRP A 69 -7.13 0.42 18.53
CA TRP A 69 -6.55 -0.62 19.36
C TRP A 69 -5.56 -0.07 20.38
N LEU A 70 -4.80 0.97 20.02
CA LEU A 70 -3.97 1.71 20.98
C LEU A 70 -4.84 2.32 22.09
N ALA A 71 -5.93 2.99 21.73
CA ALA A 71 -6.85 3.57 22.71
C ALA A 71 -7.49 2.51 23.63
N MET A 72 -7.75 1.30 23.12
CA MET A 72 -8.22 0.18 23.95
C MET A 72 -7.17 -0.27 24.98
N LEU A 73 -5.88 -0.24 24.63
CA LEU A 73 -4.80 -0.55 25.56
C LEU A 73 -4.63 0.55 26.61
N GLU A 74 -4.64 1.82 26.18
CA GLU A 74 -4.44 2.98 27.04
C GLU A 74 -5.60 3.17 28.03
N SER A 75 -6.83 2.89 27.60
CA SER A 75 -8.02 2.93 28.47
C SER A 75 -8.13 1.71 29.39
N GLY A 76 -7.34 0.66 29.17
CA GLY A 76 -7.45 -0.61 29.88
C GLY A 76 -8.65 -1.49 29.45
N GLU A 77 -9.38 -1.11 28.39
CA GLU A 77 -10.42 -1.97 27.79
C GLU A 77 -9.85 -3.32 27.31
N ALA A 78 -8.58 -3.33 26.90
CA ALA A 78 -7.81 -4.54 26.66
C ALA A 78 -6.48 -4.51 27.41
N LYS A 79 -6.08 -5.65 27.98
CA LYS A 79 -4.84 -5.81 28.76
C LYS A 79 -3.62 -6.08 27.90
N SER A 80 -3.81 -6.52 26.66
CA SER A 80 -2.72 -6.85 25.75
C SER A 80 -3.16 -6.90 24.29
N LEU A 81 -2.18 -6.83 23.38
CA LEU A 81 -2.40 -7.07 21.94
C LEU A 81 -2.99 -8.46 21.66
N LYS A 82 -2.71 -9.46 22.51
CA LYS A 82 -3.24 -10.83 22.36
C LYS A 82 -4.73 -10.87 22.63
N GLU A 83 -5.19 -10.13 23.63
CA GLU A 83 -6.61 -10.01 23.94
C GLU A 83 -7.38 -9.31 22.81
N ILE A 84 -6.82 -8.25 22.24
CA ILE A 84 -7.37 -7.57 21.06
C ILE A 84 -7.47 -8.54 19.88
N ALA A 85 -6.41 -9.31 19.62
CA ALA A 85 -6.37 -10.30 18.56
C ALA A 85 -7.47 -11.36 18.71
N THR A 86 -7.64 -11.91 19.92
CA THR A 86 -8.71 -12.86 20.22
C THR A 86 -10.10 -12.25 20.06
N ARG A 87 -10.31 -11.00 20.50
CA ARG A 87 -11.61 -10.31 20.39
C ARG A 87 -12.00 -10.02 18.94
N GLU A 88 -11.04 -9.65 18.11
CA GLU A 88 -11.27 -9.30 16.70
C GLU A 88 -11.17 -10.52 15.76
N GLY A 89 -10.76 -11.68 16.27
CA GLY A 89 -10.63 -12.92 15.46
C GLY A 89 -9.51 -12.86 14.43
N ILE A 90 -8.41 -12.17 14.75
CA ILE A 90 -7.27 -11.91 13.85
C ILE A 90 -5.95 -12.27 14.52
N ASP A 91 -4.88 -12.40 13.72
CA ASP A 91 -3.55 -12.71 14.24
C ASP A 91 -2.97 -11.58 15.11
N ASN A 92 -2.31 -11.97 16.20
CA ASN A 92 -1.60 -11.03 17.07
C ASN A 92 -0.54 -10.21 16.33
N SER A 93 0.16 -10.82 15.36
CA SER A 93 1.13 -10.12 14.51
C SER A 93 0.48 -9.04 13.65
N TYR A 94 -0.76 -9.24 13.22
CA TYR A 94 -1.52 -8.23 12.48
C TYR A 94 -1.92 -7.07 13.39
N VAL A 95 -2.40 -7.36 14.62
CA VAL A 95 -2.71 -6.31 15.61
C VAL A 95 -1.48 -5.46 15.92
N SER A 96 -0.34 -6.10 16.20
CA SER A 96 0.93 -5.40 16.46
C SER A 96 1.33 -4.49 15.29
N ARG A 97 1.25 -4.99 14.05
CA ARG A 97 1.54 -4.19 12.85
C ARG A 97 0.63 -2.97 12.73
N MET A 98 -0.68 -3.06 13.03
CA MET A 98 -1.54 -1.88 12.93
C MET A 98 -1.25 -0.88 14.03
N VAL A 99 -0.98 -1.34 15.26
CA VAL A 99 -0.59 -0.46 16.37
C VAL A 99 0.72 0.26 16.06
N ASN A 100 1.70 -0.40 15.42
CA ASN A 100 2.94 0.23 14.99
C ASN A 100 2.73 1.44 14.07
N LEU A 101 1.66 1.48 13.27
CA LEU A 101 1.35 2.63 12.40
C LEU A 101 1.10 3.93 13.19
N THR A 102 0.70 3.83 14.46
CA THR A 102 0.48 5.00 15.33
C THR A 102 1.77 5.70 15.74
N THR A 103 2.93 5.06 15.51
CA THR A 103 4.26 5.58 15.86
C THR A 103 4.96 6.28 14.68
N LEU A 104 4.30 6.32 13.52
CA LEU A 104 4.84 6.93 12.31
C LEU A 104 4.99 8.44 12.46
N ALA A 105 5.95 8.98 11.71
CA ALA A 105 6.16 10.41 11.61
C ALA A 105 4.88 11.12 11.11
N PRO A 106 4.54 12.31 11.63
CA PRO A 106 3.28 13.00 11.31
C PRO A 106 3.07 13.25 9.81
N ASP A 107 4.14 13.52 9.07
CA ASP A 107 4.14 13.72 7.62
C ASP A 107 3.81 12.43 6.85
N ILE A 108 4.24 11.26 7.35
CA ILE A 108 3.88 9.96 6.77
C ILE A 108 2.40 9.66 7.04
N VAL A 109 1.93 9.95 8.26
CA VAL A 109 0.51 9.81 8.62
C VAL A 109 -0.37 10.70 7.73
N ALA A 110 0.02 11.96 7.53
CA ALA A 110 -0.65 12.87 6.60
C ALA A 110 -0.67 12.29 5.18
N ALA A 111 0.45 11.77 4.68
CA ALA A 111 0.52 11.16 3.35
C ALA A 111 -0.40 9.93 3.18
N ILE A 112 -0.60 9.14 4.24
CA ILE A 112 -1.58 8.04 4.27
C ILE A 112 -3.01 8.59 4.16
N LEU A 113 -3.33 9.62 4.93
CA LEU A 113 -4.67 10.21 4.98
C LEU A 113 -5.02 10.93 3.67
N ASP A 114 -4.04 11.58 3.06
CA ASP A 114 -4.21 12.30 1.79
C ASP A 114 -4.12 11.38 0.55
N ASP A 115 -3.84 10.08 0.74
CA ASP A 115 -3.65 9.09 -0.34
C ASP A 115 -2.53 9.51 -1.31
N THR A 116 -1.47 10.16 -0.78
CA THR A 116 -0.33 10.69 -1.54
C THR A 116 0.93 9.85 -1.42
N LEU A 117 0.87 8.71 -0.72
CA LEU A 117 1.97 7.76 -0.65
C LEU A 117 2.33 7.24 -2.06
N PRO A 118 3.62 7.07 -2.38
CA PRO A 118 4.04 6.41 -3.60
C PRO A 118 3.46 5.00 -3.73
N ASN A 119 3.01 4.63 -4.94
CA ASN A 119 2.27 3.38 -5.21
C ASN A 119 3.02 2.08 -4.84
N HIS A 120 4.34 2.12 -4.74
CA HIS A 120 5.17 0.97 -4.38
C HIS A 120 5.31 0.78 -2.86
N ILE A 121 4.94 1.78 -2.04
CA ILE A 121 4.97 1.66 -0.59
C ILE A 121 3.76 0.87 -0.13
N THR A 122 4.03 -0.21 0.59
CA THR A 122 3.02 -1.09 1.14
C THR A 122 2.83 -0.87 2.63
N LEU A 123 1.74 -1.41 3.16
CA LEU A 123 1.50 -1.47 4.60
C LEU A 123 2.66 -2.12 5.36
N PHE A 124 3.31 -3.14 4.78
CA PHE A 124 4.40 -3.86 5.44
C PHE A 124 5.65 -3.01 5.59
N ASP A 125 5.93 -2.13 4.63
CA ASP A 125 7.09 -1.23 4.67
C ASP A 125 7.01 -0.24 5.84
N LEU A 126 5.78 0.08 6.25
CA LEU A 126 5.48 1.03 7.32
C LEU A 126 5.28 0.34 8.68
N ALA A 127 4.66 -0.83 8.71
CA ALA A 127 4.20 -1.47 9.93
C ALA A 127 5.19 -2.49 10.52
N VAL A 128 6.07 -3.07 9.69
CA VAL A 128 7.04 -4.07 10.13
C VAL A 128 8.29 -3.37 10.63
N ASP A 129 8.47 -3.43 11.95
CA ASP A 129 9.64 -2.88 12.67
C ASP A 129 9.95 -1.44 12.24
N PRO A 130 9.02 -0.48 12.47
CA PRO A 130 9.30 0.91 12.12
C PRO A 130 10.47 1.42 12.98
N PRO A 131 11.45 2.12 12.37
CA PRO A 131 12.49 2.80 13.14
C PRO A 131 11.88 3.70 14.20
N ALA A 132 12.47 3.73 15.40
CA ALA A 132 11.98 4.56 16.49
C ALA A 132 12.15 6.06 16.20
N LEU A 133 13.18 6.43 15.42
CA LEU A 133 13.44 7.81 15.03
C LEU A 133 12.72 8.16 13.74
N TRP A 134 11.97 9.27 13.74
CA TRP A 134 11.24 9.72 12.55
C TRP A 134 12.14 10.02 11.35
N ASP A 135 13.36 10.50 11.56
CA ASP A 135 14.30 10.74 10.46
C ASP A 135 14.71 9.43 9.79
N GLU A 136 14.89 8.36 10.56
CA GLU A 136 15.17 7.03 10.02
C GLU A 136 13.95 6.45 9.28
N GLN A 137 12.72 6.73 9.76
CA GLN A 137 11.51 6.37 9.04
C GLN A 137 11.45 7.06 7.66
N ARG A 138 11.76 8.36 7.59
CA ARG A 138 11.80 9.11 6.33
C ARG A 138 12.88 8.58 5.38
N GLU A 139 14.06 8.26 5.89
CA GLU A 139 15.13 7.66 5.09
C GLU A 139 14.74 6.27 4.56
N ARG A 140 14.07 5.45 5.37
CA ARG A 140 13.52 4.16 4.91
C ARG A 140 12.51 4.36 3.78
N MET A 141 11.63 5.35 3.87
CA MET A 141 10.65 5.68 2.81
C MET A 141 11.34 6.07 1.49
N LYS A 142 12.45 6.81 1.56
CA LYS A 142 13.25 7.17 0.38
C LYS A 142 13.92 5.95 -0.25
N ARG A 143 14.51 5.06 0.56
CA ARG A 143 15.17 3.82 0.09
C ARG A 143 14.20 2.87 -0.60
N VAL A 144 13.02 2.67 -0.01
CA VAL A 144 11.94 1.86 -0.61
C VAL A 144 11.47 2.47 -1.94
N SER A 145 11.73 3.77 -2.18
CA SER A 145 11.39 4.48 -3.41
C SER A 145 12.44 4.45 -4.52
N GLN A 146 13.62 3.87 -4.30
CA GLN A 146 14.61 3.62 -5.35
C GLN A 146 14.60 2.13 -5.69
N PRO A 147 14.18 1.73 -6.90
CA PRO A 147 14.40 0.36 -7.35
C PRO A 147 15.90 0.18 -7.67
N ASP A 148 16.46 -0.95 -7.23
CA ASP A 148 17.68 -1.52 -7.81
C ASP A 148 17.48 -1.86 -9.30
#